data_AF-A0A2X2X358-F1
#
_entry.id   AF-A0A2X2X358-F1
#
_cell.length_a   1.000
_cell.length_b   1.000
_cell.length_c   1.000
_cell.angle_alpha   90.00
_cell.angle_beta   90.00
_cell.angle_gamma   90.00
#
_symmetry.space_group_name_H-M   'P 1'
#
loop_
_entity.id
_entity.type
_entity.pdbx_description
1 polymer ?
#
loop_
_entity_poly.entity_id
_entity_poly.type
_entity_poly.pdbx_seq_one_letter_code
_entity_poly.pdbx_strand_id
1 'polypeptide(L)'
;MNAFNPAQFRAQFPALTDAGVYLDSAATALKPQAVIDATHQFYSLSAGNVHRSQFAEAQRLTARYEAARGKVAQWLNAPDDASIVWTRGTTEAINMVAQCYARPRLQPRR
;
A
#
# COMPACT_ATOMS: atom_id res chain seq x y z
N MET A 1 16.84 20.46 3.11
CA MET A 1 16.82 19.19 2.35
C MET A 1 17.28 18.09 3.28
N ASN A 2 16.50 17.01 3.44
CA ASN A 2 16.98 15.81 4.13
C ASN A 2 17.86 15.03 3.15
N ALA A 3 19.15 14.87 3.45
CA ALA A 3 20.07 14.16 2.57
C ALA A 3 19.73 12.66 2.54
N PHE A 4 19.68 12.07 1.34
CA PHE A 4 19.45 10.64 1.15
C PHE A 4 20.74 9.85 1.40
N ASN A 5 20.67 8.81 2.24
CA ASN A 5 21.78 7.90 2.52
C ASN A 5 21.47 6.50 1.95
N PRO A 6 22.14 6.05 0.86
CA PRO A 6 21.88 4.75 0.26
C PRO A 6 22.16 3.57 1.18
N ALA A 7 23.21 3.64 2.01
CA ALA A 7 23.56 2.54 2.93
C ALA A 7 22.50 2.38 4.03
N GLN A 8 22.01 3.51 4.55
CA GLN A 8 20.92 3.51 5.53
C GLN A 8 19.61 2.96 4.94
N PHE A 9 19.29 3.33 3.69
CA PHE A 9 18.12 2.80 2.99
C PHE A 9 18.25 1.29 2.74
N ARG A 10 19.41 0.83 2.25
CA ARG A 10 19.69 -0.59 1.98
C ARG A 10 19.54 -1.45 3.23
N ALA A 11 19.96 -0.95 4.39
CA ALA A 11 19.86 -1.66 5.67
C ALA A 11 18.41 -1.97 6.10
N GLN A 12 17.40 -1.34 5.50
CA GLN A 12 15.99 -1.61 5.80
C GLN A 12 15.45 -2.87 5.11
N PHE A 13 16.19 -3.50 4.19
CA PHE A 13 15.71 -4.61 3.36
C PHE A 13 16.40 -5.93 3.76
N PRO A 14 15.83 -6.73 4.68
CA PRO A 14 16.49 -7.94 5.20
C PRO A 14 16.78 -8.98 4.11
N ALA A 15 15.95 -9.05 3.07
CA ALA A 15 16.13 -9.99 1.95
C ALA A 15 17.43 -9.74 1.15
N LEU A 16 18.05 -8.56 1.23
CA LEU A 16 19.28 -8.26 0.50
C LEU A 16 20.50 -9.06 0.97
N THR A 17 20.44 -9.65 2.17
CA THR A 17 21.50 -10.55 2.66
C THR A 17 21.52 -11.86 1.88
N ASP A 18 20.37 -12.33 1.41
CA ASP A 18 20.20 -13.60 0.69
C ASP A 18 20.07 -13.41 -0.83
N ALA A 19 19.43 -12.32 -1.28
CA ALA A 19 19.11 -12.07 -2.68
C ALA A 19 20.32 -11.80 -3.60
N GLY A 20 21.53 -11.72 -3.04
CA GLY A 20 22.75 -11.40 -3.78
C GLY A 20 22.63 -10.06 -4.51
N VAL A 21 22.92 -10.06 -5.81
CA VAL A 21 22.77 -8.88 -6.68
C VAL A 21 21.37 -8.89 -7.31
N TYR A 22 20.42 -8.25 -6.63
CA TYR A 22 19.03 -8.19 -7.06
C TYR A 22 18.76 -7.04 -8.05
N LEU A 23 18.58 -7.38 -9.33
CA LEU A 23 18.36 -6.41 -10.43
C LEU A 23 17.00 -6.56 -11.14
N ASP A 24 16.01 -7.13 -10.46
CA ASP A 24 14.66 -7.39 -11.03
C ASP A 24 13.54 -6.66 -10.27
N SER A 25 13.83 -5.46 -9.74
CA SER A 25 12.85 -4.69 -8.96
C SER A 25 11.66 -4.18 -9.78
N ALA A 26 11.75 -4.19 -11.11
CA ALA A 26 10.66 -3.84 -12.01
C ALA A 26 9.55 -4.91 -12.03
N ALA A 27 9.90 -6.19 -11.84
CA ALA A 27 8.91 -7.26 -11.66
C ALA A 27 8.27 -7.18 -10.27
N THR A 28 9.07 -7.05 -9.21
CA THR A 28 8.60 -6.80 -7.85
C THR A 28 9.70 -6.23 -6.95
N ALA A 29 9.39 -5.22 -6.13
CA ALA A 29 10.38 -4.68 -5.20
C ALA A 29 10.55 -5.58 -3.96
N LEU A 30 11.76 -5.64 -3.39
CA LEU A 30 11.97 -6.18 -2.04
C LEU A 30 11.21 -5.35 -1.00
N LYS A 31 10.91 -5.95 0.15
CA LYS A 31 10.09 -5.32 1.19
C LYS A 31 10.98 -4.79 2.32
N PRO A 32 10.81 -3.54 2.76
CA PRO A 32 11.51 -3.04 3.93
C PRO A 32 10.92 -3.63 5.23
N GLN A 33 11.71 -3.63 6.31
CA GLN A 33 11.32 -4.20 7.60
C GLN A 33 9.98 -3.65 8.12
N ALA A 34 9.72 -2.35 7.94
CA ALA A 34 8.47 -1.73 8.36
C ALA A 34 7.21 -2.35 7.72
N VAL A 35 7.30 -2.85 6.48
CA VAL A 35 6.19 -3.56 5.82
C VAL A 35 6.01 -4.96 6.43
N ILE A 36 7.12 -5.68 6.63
CA ILE A 36 7.14 -7.01 7.22
C ILE A 36 6.54 -6.98 8.64
N ASP A 37 6.98 -6.03 9.47
CA ASP A 37 6.51 -5.87 10.84
C ASP A 37 5.02 -5.52 10.89
N ALA A 38 4.54 -4.63 10.01
CA ALA A 38 3.13 -4.26 9.97
C ALA A 38 2.24 -5.45 9.58
N THR A 39 2.67 -6.27 8.62
CA THR A 39 1.96 -7.48 8.22
C THR A 39 2.00 -8.54 9.33
N HIS A 40 3.15 -8.74 9.96
CA HIS A 40 3.29 -9.66 11.08
C HIS A 40 2.37 -9.26 12.25
N GLN A 41 2.35 -7.98 12.63
CA GLN A 41 1.45 -7.45 13.65
C GLN A 41 -0.02 -7.67 13.29
N PHE A 42 -0.40 -7.41 12.05
CA PHE A 42 -1.77 -7.61 11.59
C PHE A 42 -2.23 -9.06 11.74
N TYR A 43 -1.40 -10.03 11.35
CA TYR A 43 -1.76 -11.45 11.46
C TYR A 43 -1.61 -12.02 12.88
N SER A 44 -0.78 -11.42 13.72
CA SER A 44 -0.53 -11.90 15.09
C SER A 44 -1.54 -11.36 16.11
N LEU A 45 -2.30 -10.31 15.77
CA LEU A 45 -3.28 -9.68 16.65
C LEU A 45 -4.71 -10.09 16.26
N SER A 46 -5.55 -10.31 17.27
CA SER A 46 -6.98 -10.57 17.04
C SER A 46 -7.62 -9.33 16.41
N ALA A 47 -8.15 -9.48 15.19
CA ALA A 47 -8.94 -8.45 14.50
C ALA A 47 -10.38 -8.33 15.05
N GLY A 48 -10.63 -8.84 16.27
CA GLY A 48 -11.92 -8.77 16.94
C GLY A 48 -12.42 -7.33 17.13
N ASN A 49 -13.73 -7.22 17.37
CA ASN A 49 -14.50 -5.99 17.39
C ASN A 49 -13.73 -4.85 18.09
N VAL A 50 -13.41 -3.80 17.32
CA VAL A 50 -12.60 -2.60 17.59
C VAL A 50 -12.85 -1.90 18.95
N HIS A 51 -13.90 -2.29 19.68
CA HIS A 51 -14.36 -1.63 20.91
C HIS A 51 -14.10 -2.36 22.24
N ARG A 52 -13.45 -3.54 22.28
CA ARG A 52 -13.23 -4.25 23.58
C ARG A 52 -11.80 -4.59 23.97
N SER A 53 -10.82 -4.42 23.11
CA SER A 53 -9.41 -4.65 23.44
C SER A 53 -8.69 -3.32 23.62
N GLN A 54 -8.38 -2.93 24.85
CA GLN A 54 -7.58 -1.75 25.20
C GLN A 54 -6.09 -1.87 24.79
N PHE A 55 -5.77 -2.67 23.76
CA PHE A 55 -4.39 -2.94 23.36
C PHE A 55 -3.91 -1.88 22.38
N ALA A 56 -2.87 -1.13 22.78
CA ALA A 56 -2.26 -0.07 22.01
C ALA A 56 -1.84 -0.50 20.59
N GLU A 57 -1.47 -1.77 20.40
CA GLU A 57 -1.07 -2.29 19.09
C GLU A 57 -2.24 -2.46 18.12
N ALA A 58 -3.41 -2.88 18.61
CA ALA A 58 -4.62 -2.97 17.80
C ALA A 58 -5.07 -1.57 17.34
N GLN A 59 -5.04 -0.57 18.24
CA GLN A 59 -5.33 0.82 17.88
C GLN A 59 -4.37 1.37 16.83
N ARG A 60 -3.07 1.04 16.93
CA ARG A 60 -2.07 1.43 15.92
C ARG A 60 -2.35 0.79 14.55
N LEU A 61 -2.80 -0.46 14.51
CA LEU A 61 -3.21 -1.11 13.26
C LEU A 61 -4.43 -0.43 12.65
N THR A 62 -5.47 -0.17 13.46
CA THR A 62 -6.66 0.57 13.01
C THR A 62 -6.29 1.95 12.46
N ALA A 63 -5.46 2.71 13.17
CA ALA A 63 -5.00 4.02 12.71
C ALA A 63 -4.20 3.93 11.40
N ARG A 64 -3.35 2.89 11.21
CA ARG A 64 -2.64 2.66 9.95
C ARG A 64 -3.60 2.35 8.79
N TYR A 65 -4.67 1.58 9.06
CA TYR A 65 -5.67 1.24 8.06
C TYR A 65 -6.51 2.46 7.65
N GLU A 66 -7.02 3.23 8.63
CA GLU A 66 -7.81 4.44 8.39
C GLU A 66 -7.01 5.51 7.66
N ALA A 67 -5.73 5.70 8.01
CA ALA A 67 -4.86 6.68 7.37
C ALA A 67 -4.32 6.24 5.99
N ALA A 68 -4.58 5.00 5.55
CA ALA A 68 -3.97 4.45 4.34
C ALA A 68 -4.34 5.23 3.07
N ARG A 69 -5.62 5.62 2.93
CA ARG A 69 -6.08 6.41 1.77
C ARG A 69 -5.47 7.80 1.77
N GLY A 70 -5.43 8.46 2.93
CA GLY A 70 -4.79 9.76 3.11
C GLY A 70 -3.31 9.76 2.72
N LYS A 71 -2.56 8.70 3.05
CA LYS A 71 -1.15 8.57 2.62
C LYS A 71 -1.00 8.46 1.10
N VAL A 72 -1.88 7.70 0.44
CA VAL A 72 -1.87 7.61 -1.03
C VAL A 72 -2.27 8.94 -1.67
N ALA A 73 -3.28 9.62 -1.15
CA ALA A 73 -3.69 10.93 -1.62
C ALA A 73 -2.55 11.95 -1.51
N GLN A 74 -1.85 12.01 -0.37
CA GLN A 74 -0.67 12.85 -0.20
C GLN A 74 0.46 12.51 -1.18
N TRP A 75 0.72 11.22 -1.41
CA TRP A 75 1.76 10.77 -2.35
C TRP A 75 1.45 11.19 -3.80
N LEU A 76 0.18 11.12 -4.20
CA LEU A 76 -0.28 11.49 -5.53
C LEU A 76 -0.65 12.97 -5.67
N ASN A 77 -0.58 13.75 -4.59
CA ASN A 77 -1.13 15.10 -4.52
C ASN A 77 -2.61 15.18 -4.97
N ALA A 78 -3.41 14.19 -4.55
CA ALA A 78 -4.84 14.14 -4.80
C ALA A 78 -5.60 15.14 -3.88
N PRO A 79 -6.74 15.70 -4.32
CA PRO A 79 -7.47 16.71 -3.55
C PRO A 79 -8.05 16.19 -2.23
N ASP A 80 -8.43 14.91 -2.19
CA ASP A 80 -9.00 14.25 -1.02
C ASP A 80 -8.77 12.73 -1.07
N ASP A 81 -8.95 12.04 0.05
CA ASP A 81 -8.76 10.60 0.19
C ASP A 81 -9.94 9.75 -0.34
N ALA A 82 -11.12 10.36 -0.51
CA ALA A 82 -12.28 9.72 -1.12
C ALA A 82 -12.09 9.48 -2.63
N SER A 83 -11.19 10.22 -3.27
CA SER A 83 -10.74 9.97 -4.65
C SER A 83 -9.88 8.70 -4.82
N ILE A 84 -9.42 8.10 -3.72
CA ILE A 84 -8.60 6.88 -3.75
C ILE A 84 -9.51 5.66 -3.66
N VAL A 85 -9.36 4.69 -4.57
CA VAL A 85 -10.07 3.41 -4.55
C VAL A 85 -9.08 2.26 -4.52
N TRP A 86 -9.24 1.35 -3.56
CA TRP A 86 -8.41 0.15 -3.46
C TRP A 86 -8.81 -0.88 -4.51
N THR A 87 -7.82 -1.45 -5.18
CA THR A 87 -7.95 -2.59 -6.09
C THR A 87 -6.83 -3.59 -5.80
N ARG A 88 -6.91 -4.79 -6.36
CA ARG A 88 -5.84 -5.81 -6.29
C ARG A 88 -4.57 -5.43 -7.04
N GLY A 89 -4.61 -4.37 -7.86
CA GLY A 89 -3.47 -3.88 -8.63
C GLY A 89 -3.87 -3.11 -9.89
N THR A 90 -2.86 -2.65 -10.63
CA THR A 90 -3.02 -1.79 -11.81
C THR A 90 -3.98 -2.35 -12.86
N THR A 91 -3.89 -3.65 -13.16
CA THR A 91 -4.76 -4.31 -14.15
C THR A 91 -6.24 -4.22 -13.77
N GLU A 92 -6.59 -4.38 -12.50
CA GLU A 92 -7.97 -4.23 -12.05
C GLU A 92 -8.44 -2.77 -12.07
N ALA A 93 -7.58 -1.82 -11.69
CA ALA A 93 -7.92 -0.40 -11.74
C ALA A 93 -8.27 0.05 -13.16
N ILE A 94 -7.49 -0.38 -14.16
CA ILE A 94 -7.77 -0.08 -15.58
C ILE A 94 -9.09 -0.73 -16.02
N ASN A 95 -9.32 -1.99 -15.65
CA ASN A 95 -10.57 -2.68 -15.99
C ASN A 95 -11.80 -2.01 -15.34
N MET A 96 -11.67 -1.54 -14.09
CA MET A 96 -12.73 -0.80 -13.41
C MET A 96 -13.10 0.48 -14.17
N VAL A 97 -12.12 1.27 -14.62
CA VAL A 97 -12.40 2.46 -15.45
C VAL A 97 -13.05 2.06 -16.78
N ALA A 98 -12.53 1.03 -17.46
CA ALA A 98 -13.08 0.57 -18.73
C ALA A 98 -14.55 0.12 -18.61
N GLN A 99 -14.88 -0.67 -17.57
CA GLN A 99 -16.22 -1.25 -17.41
C GLN A 99 -17.20 -0.28 -16.75
N CYS A 100 -16.79 0.46 -15.73
CA CYS A 100 -17.70 1.30 -14.93
C CYS A 100 -17.84 2.72 -15.48
N TYR A 101 -16.83 3.24 -16.19
CA TYR A 101 -16.87 4.60 -16.74
C TYR A 101 -17.01 4.61 -18.26
N ALA A 102 -16.12 3.95 -19.00
CA ALA A 102 -16.08 4.06 -20.46
C ALA A 102 -17.21 3.28 -21.15
N ARG A 103 -17.41 2.00 -20.81
CA ARG A 103 -18.38 1.12 -21.48
C ARG A 103 -19.81 1.67 -21.55
N PRO A 104 -20.38 2.31 -20.50
CA PRO A 104 -21.72 2.90 -20.58
C PRO A 104 -21.80 4.19 -21.43
N ARG A 105 -20.67 4.80 -21.77
CA ARG A 105 -20.59 6.10 -22.47
C ARG A 105 -20.17 5.97 -23.93
N LEU A 106 -19.50 4.88 -24.29
CA LEU A 106 -19.13 4.59 -25.67
C LEU A 106 -20.37 4.21 -26.48
N GLN A 107 -20.76 5.07 -27.41
CA GLN A 107 -21.81 4.77 -28.39
C GLN A 107 -21.19 4.12 -29.62
N PRO A 108 -21.90 3.20 -30.29
CA PRO A 108 -21.49 2.75 -31.62
C PRO A 108 -21.44 3.97 -32.54
N ARG A 109 -20.33 4.14 -33.28
CA ARG A 109 -20.30 5.11 -34.38
C ARG A 109 -21.33 4.64 -35.42
N ARG A 110 -22.39 5.44 -35.61
CA ARG A 110 -23.24 5.38 -36.80
C ARG A 110 -22.54 6.03 -37.97
#